data_AF-A0A962IVL0-F1
#
_entry.id   AF-A0A962IVL0-F1
#
_cell.length_a   1.000
_cell.length_b   1.000
_cell.length_c   1.000
_cell.angle_alpha   90.00
_cell.angle_beta   90.00
_cell.angle_gamma   90.00
#
_symmetry.space_group_name_H-M   'P 1'
#
loop_
_entity.id
_entity.type
_entity.pdbx_description
1 polymer ?
#
loop_
_entity_poly.entity_id
_entity_poly.type
_entity_poly.pdbx_seq_one_letter_code
_entity_poly.pdbx_strand_id
1 'polypeptide(L)'
;MELALFVRIAVLFLVFLATLGLNLGDNLMARLGFDGNLVLVLLTATVFTFFVAGRHAMIVAAVIVFSLITNMPSDFSLNFGYDRDYYAGIMLALVFQPLLMRALD
;
A
#
# COMPACT_ATOMS: atom_id res chain seq x y z
N MET A 1 -11.42 -4.70 23.24
CA MET A 1 -11.40 -5.21 21.85
C MET A 1 -11.44 -4.06 20.84
N GLU A 2 -12.25 -3.02 21.06
CA GLU A 2 -12.36 -1.88 20.14
C GLU A 2 -11.11 -0.99 20.07
N LEU A 3 -10.44 -0.74 21.21
CA LEU A 3 -9.22 0.08 21.23
C LEU A 3 -8.10 -0.54 20.38
N ALA A 4 -7.90 -1.85 20.44
CA ALA A 4 -6.86 -2.53 19.66
C ALA A 4 -7.12 -2.44 18.15
N LEU A 5 -8.38 -2.54 17.73
CA LEU A 5 -8.77 -2.34 16.34
C LEU A 5 -8.54 -0.90 15.89
N PHE A 6 -8.89 0.08 16.72
CA PHE A 6 -8.66 1.50 16.43
C PHE A 6 -7.17 1.83 16.28
N VAL A 7 -6.34 1.34 17.22
CA VAL A 7 -4.88 1.48 17.15
C VAL A 7 -4.34 0.85 15.87
N ARG A 8 -4.81 -0.35 15.51
CA ARG A 8 -4.40 -1.02 14.27
C ARG A 8 -4.73 -0.20 13.03
N ILE A 9 -5.95 0.33 12.94
CA ILE A 9 -6.38 1.19 11.83
C ILE A 9 -5.51 2.43 11.75
N ALA A 10 -5.31 3.12 12.88
CA ALA A 10 -4.50 4.33 12.94
C ALA A 10 -3.04 4.07 12.51
N VAL A 11 -2.43 3.00 13.02
CA VAL A 11 -1.07 2.61 12.64
C VAL A 11 -0.97 2.28 11.15
N LEU A 12 -1.90 1.49 10.62
CA LEU A 12 -1.89 1.14 9.20
C LEU A 12 -2.09 2.36 8.31
N PHE A 13 -2.98 3.27 8.70
CA PHE A 13 -3.20 4.52 7.99
C PHE A 13 -1.93 5.37 7.97
N LEU A 14 -1.28 5.56 9.12
CA LEU A 14 -0.03 6.32 9.19
C LEU A 14 1.09 5.67 8.37
N VAL A 15 1.18 4.33 8.38
CA VAL A 15 2.16 3.61 7.56
C VAL A 15 1.87 3.82 6.07
N PHE A 16 0.64 3.62 5.60
CA PHE A 16 0.32 3.84 4.18
C PHE A 16 0.49 5.29 3.77
N LEU A 17 0.10 6.24 4.62
CA LEU A 17 0.29 7.66 4.35
C LEU A 17 1.78 8.00 4.24
N ALA A 18 2.60 7.48 5.14
CA ALA A 18 4.04 7.66 5.09
C ALA A 18 4.61 7.05 3.81
N THR A 19 4.32 5.78 3.51
CA THR A 19 4.90 5.09 2.35
C THR A 19 4.45 5.68 1.03
N LEU A 20 3.15 5.94 0.82
CA LEU A 20 2.63 6.57 -0.40
C LEU A 20 3.01 8.05 -0.50
N GLY A 21 3.34 8.70 0.62
CA GLY A 21 3.86 10.07 0.66
C GLY A 21 5.37 10.16 0.36
N LEU A 22 6.11 9.04 0.41
CA LEU A 22 7.50 9.02 0.00
C LEU A 22 7.60 9.19 -1.51
N ASN A 23 8.63 9.94 -1.94
CA ASN A 23 9.03 10.10 -3.34
C ASN A 23 7.85 10.42 -4.27
N LEU A 24 7.09 11.49 -3.99
CA LEU A 24 5.86 11.81 -4.73
C LEU A 24 6.00 11.89 -6.26
N GLY A 25 7.18 12.23 -6.78
CA GLY A 25 7.48 12.23 -8.23
C GLY A 25 7.95 10.90 -8.80
N ASP A 26 8.16 9.89 -7.96
CA ASP A 26 8.69 8.59 -8.31
C ASP A 26 8.17 7.52 -7.36
N ASN A 27 6.87 7.48 -7.09
CA ASN A 27 6.23 6.45 -6.27
C ASN A 27 5.12 5.74 -7.06
N LEU A 28 4.34 4.88 -6.41
CA LEU A 28 3.25 4.16 -7.08
C LEU A 28 2.26 5.11 -7.76
N MET A 29 1.92 6.22 -7.10
CA MET A 29 0.95 7.19 -7.60
C MET A 29 1.48 7.92 -8.84
N ALA A 30 2.75 8.31 -8.84
CA ALA A 30 3.41 8.91 -9.99
C ALA A 30 3.36 8.00 -11.22
N ARG A 31 3.58 6.68 -11.04
CA ARG A 31 3.49 5.70 -12.15
C ARG A 31 2.07 5.49 -12.68
N LEU A 32 1.06 5.74 -11.86
CA LEU A 32 -0.34 5.77 -12.29
C LEU A 32 -0.73 7.10 -12.97
N GLY A 33 0.20 8.06 -13.08
CA GLY A 33 -0.01 9.38 -13.68
C GLY A 33 -0.52 10.44 -12.70
N PHE A 34 -0.55 10.15 -11.40
CA PHE A 34 -1.05 11.05 -10.34
C PHE A 34 0.09 11.75 -9.57
N ASP A 35 0.98 12.40 -10.31
CA ASP A 35 2.16 13.04 -9.74
C ASP A 35 1.81 14.15 -8.72
N GLY A 36 2.43 14.09 -7.53
CA GLY A 36 2.34 15.13 -6.51
C GLY A 36 0.97 15.34 -5.83
N ASN A 37 -0.05 14.53 -6.14
CA ASN A 37 -1.40 14.75 -5.63
C ASN A 37 -1.60 14.16 -4.22
N LEU A 38 -1.36 14.99 -3.20
CA LEU A 38 -1.51 14.63 -1.79
C LEU A 38 -2.94 14.19 -1.41
N VAL A 39 -3.98 14.73 -2.07
CA VAL A 39 -5.36 14.32 -1.80
C VAL A 39 -5.57 12.87 -2.22
N LEU A 40 -5.05 12.48 -3.38
CA LEU A 40 -5.11 11.10 -3.85
C LEU A 40 -4.26 10.17 -2.98
N VAL A 41 -3.11 10.62 -2.48
CA VAL A 41 -2.31 9.86 -1.51
C VAL A 41 -3.11 9.58 -0.23
N LEU A 42 -3.75 10.60 0.33
CA LEU A 42 -4.60 10.46 1.53
C LEU A 42 -5.76 9.48 1.29
N LEU A 43 -6.48 9.64 0.17
CA LEU A 43 -7.58 8.76 -0.18
C LEU A 43 -7.13 7.30 -0.36
N THR A 44 -6.04 7.08 -1.11
CA THR A 44 -5.48 5.74 -1.32
C THR A 44 -5.04 5.12 0.00
N ALA A 45 -4.37 5.88 0.87
CA ALA A 45 -3.97 5.40 2.19
C ALA A 45 -5.18 4.96 3.02
N THR A 46 -6.24 5.78 3.06
CA THR A 46 -7.50 5.43 3.75
C THR A 46 -8.12 4.16 3.19
N VAL A 47 -8.25 4.05 1.86
CA VAL A 47 -8.84 2.88 1.19
C VAL A 47 -8.02 1.62 1.50
N PHE A 48 -6.71 1.68 1.39
CA PHE A 48 -5.82 0.55 1.67
C PHE A 48 -5.91 0.11 3.13
N THR A 49 -5.95 1.06 4.07
CA THR A 49 -6.17 0.75 5.49
C THR A 49 -7.45 -0.04 5.70
N PHE A 50 -8.57 0.37 5.10
CA PHE A 50 -9.85 -0.35 5.28
C PHE A 50 -9.81 -1.77 4.72
N PHE A 51 -9.17 -1.97 3.56
CA PHE A 51 -9.04 -3.32 2.99
C PHE A 51 -8.10 -4.24 3.79
N VAL A 52 -7.12 -3.67 4.48
CA VAL A 52 -6.06 -4.43 5.15
C VAL A 52 -6.30 -4.62 6.66
N ALA A 53 -6.99 -3.68 7.33
CA ALA A 53 -7.12 -3.67 8.79
C ALA A 53 -7.78 -4.93 9.39
N GLY A 54 -8.71 -5.55 8.67
CA GLY A 54 -9.39 -6.78 9.10
C GLY A 54 -8.66 -8.08 8.74
N ARG A 55 -7.50 -8.01 8.08
CA ARG A 55 -6.84 -9.18 7.48
C ARG A 55 -5.92 -9.90 8.47
N HIS A 56 -5.52 -11.12 8.13
CA HIS A 56 -4.54 -11.88 8.89
C HIS A 56 -3.20 -11.12 9.00
N ALA A 57 -2.50 -11.24 10.13
CA ALA A 57 -1.28 -10.49 10.41
C ALA A 57 -0.20 -10.64 9.33
N MET A 58 -0.05 -11.85 8.76
CA MET A 58 0.90 -12.12 7.67
C MET A 58 0.59 -11.33 6.40
N ILE A 59 -0.70 -11.18 6.04
CA ILE A 59 -1.11 -10.40 4.86
C ILE A 59 -0.79 -8.93 5.10
N VAL A 60 -1.10 -8.43 6.30
CA VAL A 60 -0.79 -7.05 6.67
C VAL A 60 0.70 -6.77 6.62
N ALA A 61 1.53 -7.65 7.19
CA ALA A 61 2.99 -7.52 7.14
C ALA A 61 3.51 -7.52 5.70
N ALA A 62 3.05 -8.45 4.87
CA ALA A 62 3.44 -8.51 3.46
C ALA A 62 3.08 -7.22 2.71
N VAL A 63 1.84 -6.72 2.89
CA VAL A 63 1.39 -5.48 2.24
C VAL A 63 2.23 -4.27 2.69
N ILE A 64 2.58 -4.16 3.97
CA ILE A 64 3.45 -3.08 4.47
C ILE A 64 4.84 -3.14 3.82
N VAL A 65 5.45 -4.32 3.78
CA VAL A 65 6.77 -4.52 3.17
C VAL A 65 6.74 -4.16 1.69
N PHE A 66 5.76 -4.64 0.94
CA PHE A 66 5.63 -4.30 -0.48
C PHE A 66 5.30 -2.83 -0.69
N SER A 67 4.53 -2.20 0.19
CA SER A 67 4.24 -0.76 0.13
C SER A 67 5.49 0.08 0.32
N LEU A 68 6.39 -0.32 1.23
CA LEU A 68 7.69 0.34 1.39
C LEU A 68 8.53 0.23 0.11
N ILE A 69 8.71 -0.99 -0.40
CA ILE A 69 9.54 -1.23 -1.59
C ILE A 69 8.98 -0.50 -2.82
N THR A 70 7.67 -0.53 -3.01
CA THR A 70 7.01 0.05 -4.19
C THR A 70 7.10 1.58 -4.23
N ASN A 71 7.17 2.24 -3.07
CA ASN A 71 7.21 3.70 -2.97
C ASN A 71 8.62 4.24 -2.65
N MET A 72 9.63 3.39 -2.60
CA MET A 72 11.03 3.81 -2.61
C MET A 72 11.45 4.28 -4.02
N PRO A 73 12.54 5.07 -4.13
CA PRO A 73 13.05 5.52 -5.42
C PRO A 73 13.34 4.34 -6.34
N SER A 74 13.15 4.51 -7.65
CA SER A 74 13.33 3.46 -8.66
C SER A 74 14.68 2.74 -8.55
N ASP A 75 15.73 3.49 -8.21
CA ASP A 75 17.08 2.97 -8.08
C ASP A 75 17.19 1.92 -6.95
N PHE A 76 16.35 2.02 -5.91
CA PHE A 76 16.38 1.06 -4.81
C PHE A 76 16.02 -0.35 -5.26
N SER A 77 14.92 -0.52 -6.01
CA SER A 77 14.50 -1.84 -6.50
C SER A 77 15.44 -2.35 -7.60
N LEU A 78 15.95 -1.44 -8.44
CA LEU A 78 16.90 -1.78 -9.50
C LEU A 78 18.22 -2.35 -8.94
N ASN A 79 18.65 -1.93 -7.74
CA ASN A 79 19.80 -2.52 -7.06
C ASN A 79 19.61 -4.02 -6.72
N PHE A 80 18.37 -4.50 -6.64
CA PHE A 80 18.05 -5.92 -6.45
C PHE A 80 17.79 -6.66 -7.78
N GLY A 81 17.89 -5.96 -8.91
CA GLY A 81 17.67 -6.53 -10.24
C GLY A 81 16.20 -6.70 -10.64
N TYR A 82 15.26 -6.14 -9.88
CA TYR A 82 13.83 -6.25 -10.14
C TYR A 82 13.17 -4.88 -10.29
N ASP A 83 12.20 -4.78 -11.20
CA ASP A 83 11.32 -3.62 -11.28
C ASP A 83 10.38 -3.61 -10.07
N ARG A 84 10.25 -2.45 -9.42
CA ARG A 84 9.30 -2.24 -8.31
C ARG A 84 7.85 -2.55 -8.69
N ASP A 85 7.52 -2.57 -9.98
CA ASP A 85 6.20 -2.93 -10.51
C ASP A 85 5.75 -4.34 -10.14
N TYR A 86 6.67 -5.29 -10.05
CA TYR A 86 6.33 -6.63 -9.58
C TYR A 86 5.83 -6.61 -8.13
N TYR A 87 6.50 -5.83 -7.29
CA TYR A 87 6.13 -5.64 -5.89
C TYR A 87 4.81 -4.85 -5.78
N ALA A 88 4.60 -3.86 -6.64
CA ALA A 88 3.36 -3.11 -6.75
C ALA A 88 2.18 -4.05 -7.10
N GLY A 89 2.35 -4.91 -8.11
CA GLY A 89 1.33 -5.85 -8.54
C GLY A 89 0.94 -6.83 -7.43
N ILE A 90 1.93 -7.41 -6.73
CA ILE A 90 1.68 -8.31 -5.60
C ILE A 90 0.97 -7.56 -4.46
N MET A 91 1.43 -6.36 -4.11
CA MET A 91 0.79 -5.53 -3.09
C MET A 91 -0.68 -5.28 -3.42
N LEU A 92 -0.97 -4.80 -4.63
CA LEU A 92 -2.32 -4.48 -5.08
C LEU A 92 -3.21 -5.72 -5.11
N ALA A 93 -2.68 -6.87 -5.55
CA ALA A 93 -3.40 -8.14 -5.50
C ALA A 93 -3.81 -8.51 -4.07
N LEU A 94 -2.91 -8.36 -3.09
CA LEU A 94 -3.20 -8.67 -1.68
C LEU A 94 -4.20 -7.69 -1.05
N VAL A 95 -4.14 -6.41 -1.43
CA VAL A 95 -5.07 -5.36 -0.99
C VAL A 95 -6.46 -5.57 -1.57
N PHE A 96 -6.57 -5.88 -2.87
CA PHE A 96 -7.85 -6.02 -3.58
C PHE A 96 -8.43 -7.43 -3.58
N GLN A 97 -7.68 -8.45 -3.15
CA GLN A 97 -8.18 -9.82 -2.97
C GLN A 97 -9.59 -9.90 -2.33
N PRO A 98 -9.92 -9.21 -1.22
CA PRO A 98 -11.25 -9.29 -0.63
C PRO A 98 -12.39 -8.84 -1.56
N LEU A 99 -12.14 -7.92 -2.50
CA LEU A 99 -13.13 -7.56 -3.52
C LEU A 99 -13.33 -8.68 -4.53
N LEU A 100 -12.24 -9.28 -5.00
CA LEU A 100 -12.28 -10.38 -5.96
C LEU A 100 -13.01 -11.59 -5.38
N MET A 101 -12.77 -11.93 -4.10
CA MET A 101 -13.47 -13.03 -3.44
C MET A 101 -14.98 -12.78 -3.37
N ARG A 102 -15.39 -11.56 -3.00
CA ARG A 102 -16.82 -11.18 -2.96
C ARG A 102 -17.50 -11.12 -4.33
N ALA A 103 -16.75 -10.91 -5.40
CA ALA A 103 -17.31 -10.83 -6.75
C ALA A 103 -17.45 -12.20 -7.44
N LEU A 104 -16.72 -13.21 -6.93
CA LEU A 104 -16.74 -14.58 -7.44
C LEU A 104 -17.70 -15.49 -6.65
N ASP A 105 -18.11 -15.07 -5.45
CA ASP A 105 -19.22 -15.64 -4.67
C ASP A 105 -20.58 -15.18 -5.23
#